data_AF-A0A9J6H7F5-F1
#
_entry.id   AF-A0A9J6H7F5-F1
#
_cell.length_a   1.000
_cell.length_b   1.000
_cell.length_c   1.000
_cell.angle_alpha   90.00
_cell.angle_beta   90.00
_cell.angle_gamma   90.00
#
_symmetry.space_group_name_H-M   'P 1'
#
loop_
_entity.id
_entity.type
_entity.pdbx_description
1 polymer ?
#
loop_
_entity_poly.entity_id
_entity_poly.type
_entity_poly.pdbx_seq_one_letter_code
_entity_poly.pdbx_strand_id
1 'polypeptide(L)'
;MLSLYSLLKPPQFGNCTTTGNKQASAVTSADLRNIYSDSSSQRPAKSDQPKEKLDGLIEEGSWECGDLFDFDDSYATVVDCIVYDVPGFVSRKVGSCTSCASCKEALAGKKGIVNVPEADLVNCKTKKGWLTHPNMRLPRSFQMHRRAFCKTC
;
A
#
# COMPACT_ATOMS: atom_id res chain seq x y z
N MET A 1 -6.14 -40.08 4.10
CA MET A 1 -6.35 -38.63 4.18
C MET A 1 -5.77 -38.14 5.51
N LEU A 2 -4.46 -37.87 5.55
CA LEU A 2 -3.81 -37.33 6.75
C LEU A 2 -4.15 -35.85 6.87
N SER A 3 -4.81 -35.48 7.96
CA SER A 3 -5.10 -34.09 8.30
C SER A 3 -3.80 -33.33 8.57
N LEU A 4 -3.60 -32.20 7.87
CA LEU A 4 -2.46 -31.28 8.00
C LEU A 4 -2.20 -30.85 9.46
N TYR A 5 -3.22 -30.93 10.32
CA TYR A 5 -3.15 -30.63 11.76
C TYR A 5 -2.31 -31.63 12.58
N SER A 6 -1.99 -32.81 12.03
CA SER A 6 -1.13 -33.78 12.70
C SER A 6 0.36 -33.56 12.47
N LEU A 7 0.73 -32.68 11.53
CA LEU A 7 2.11 -32.30 11.22
C LEU A 7 2.62 -31.10 12.04
N LEU A 8 1.72 -30.34 12.66
CA LEU A 8 2.05 -29.19 13.49
C LEU A 8 1.65 -29.46 14.94
N LYS A 9 2.43 -30.28 15.65
CA LYS A 9 2.42 -30.18 17.11
C LYS A 9 3.21 -28.91 17.47
N PRO A 10 2.60 -27.94 18.17
CA PRO A 10 3.38 -26.83 18.71
C PRO A 10 4.37 -27.40 19.75
N PRO A 11 5.64 -26.97 19.74
CA PRO A 11 6.61 -27.43 20.73
C PRO A 11 6.13 -27.04 22.13
N GLN A 12 5.98 -28.03 23.01
CA GLN A 12 5.42 -27.81 24.35
C GLN A 12 6.39 -27.13 25.30
N PHE A 13 7.69 -27.11 25.02
CA PHE A 13 8.67 -26.29 25.72
C PHE A 13 9.81 -25.95 24.79
N GLY A 14 10.10 -24.66 24.69
CA GLY A 14 11.28 -24.10 24.05
C GLY A 14 11.37 -22.67 24.54
N ASN A 15 12.52 -22.28 25.08
CA ASN A 15 12.82 -20.89 25.38
C ASN A 15 12.87 -20.12 24.06
N CYS A 16 11.71 -19.77 23.52
CA CYS A 16 11.60 -18.69 22.57
C CYS A 16 11.90 -17.42 23.36
N THR A 17 13.17 -17.04 23.42
CA THR A 17 13.46 -15.62 23.33
C THR A 17 12.85 -15.20 22.00
N THR A 18 11.63 -14.69 22.02
CA THR A 18 11.26 -13.66 21.06
C THR A 18 12.38 -12.66 21.21
N THR A 19 13.32 -12.65 20.27
CA THR A 19 14.28 -11.57 20.14
C THR A 19 13.42 -10.35 19.85
N GLY A 20 12.97 -9.73 20.94
CA GLY A 20 12.36 -8.42 20.93
C GLY A 20 13.35 -7.51 20.24
N ASN A 21 12.88 -6.80 19.23
CA ASN A 21 13.67 -5.94 18.36
C ASN A 21 14.68 -6.67 17.48
N LYS A 22 14.20 -7.43 16.49
CA LYS A 22 14.76 -7.23 15.15
C LYS A 22 14.05 -6.04 14.50
N GLN A 23 14.31 -4.84 15.03
CA GLN A 23 14.45 -3.68 14.15
C GLN A 23 15.81 -3.86 13.47
N ALA A 24 15.93 -4.88 12.61
CA ALA A 24 17.05 -4.94 11.69
C ALA A 24 16.90 -3.69 10.82
N SER A 25 17.97 -2.92 10.70
CA SER A 25 18.03 -1.54 10.25
C SER A 25 17.55 -1.34 8.81
N ALA A 26 16.25 -1.48 8.57
CA ALA A 26 15.66 -1.35 7.27
C ALA A 26 15.80 0.10 6.77
N VAL A 27 16.26 0.25 5.54
CA VAL A 27 16.25 1.54 4.86
C VAL A 27 14.80 1.88 4.56
N THR A 28 14.31 2.96 5.13
CA THR A 28 12.90 3.38 4.97
C THR A 28 12.73 4.19 3.69
N SER A 29 11.50 4.26 3.18
CA SER A 29 11.17 5.19 2.09
C SER A 29 11.41 6.66 2.47
N ALA A 30 11.37 7.00 3.77
CA ALA A 30 11.69 8.31 4.30
C ALA A 30 13.19 8.64 4.20
N ASP A 31 14.07 7.66 4.47
CA ASP A 31 15.52 7.79 4.28
C ASP A 31 15.83 8.13 2.81
N LEU A 32 15.19 7.43 1.87
CA LEU A 32 15.33 7.70 0.44
C LEU A 32 14.78 9.09 0.07
N ARG A 33 13.61 9.48 0.59
CA ARG A 33 13.06 10.83 0.35
C ARG A 33 13.99 11.92 0.86
N ASN A 34 14.67 11.72 1.99
CA ASN A 34 15.60 12.71 2.54
C ASN A 34 16.81 12.96 1.63
N ILE A 35 17.29 11.93 0.91
CA ILE A 35 18.37 12.07 -0.08
C ILE A 35 17.94 13.01 -1.21
N TYR A 36 16.68 12.89 -1.66
CA TYR A 36 16.18 13.56 -2.86
C TYR A 36 15.33 14.82 -2.59
N SER A 37 14.99 15.11 -1.33
CA SER A 37 14.12 16.23 -0.94
C SER A 37 14.73 17.61 -1.22
N ASP A 38 16.06 17.71 -1.34
CA ASP A 38 16.76 18.97 -1.64
C ASP A 38 17.62 18.88 -2.91
N SER A 39 17.73 20.02 -3.61
CA SER A 39 18.66 20.26 -4.73
C SER A 39 20.05 20.75 -4.28
N SER A 40 20.39 20.55 -3.00
CA SER A 40 21.60 21.10 -2.39
C SER A 40 22.83 20.19 -2.55
N SER A 41 24.01 20.79 -2.43
CA SER A 41 25.34 20.15 -2.39
C SER A 41 25.54 19.18 -1.22
N GLN A 42 24.53 19.00 -0.36
CA GLN A 42 24.57 18.13 0.83
C GLN A 42 24.09 16.70 0.57
N ARG A 43 23.64 16.38 -0.66
CA ARG A 43 23.27 15.01 -1.04
C ARG A 43 24.30 13.92 -0.69
N PRO A 44 25.62 14.14 -0.84
CA PRO A 44 26.62 13.14 -0.46
C PRO A 44 26.52 12.79 1.02
N ALA A 45 26.46 13.79 1.90
CA ALA A 45 26.35 13.60 3.35
C ALA A 45 25.03 12.91 3.76
N LYS A 46 23.92 13.19 3.06
CA LYS A 46 22.62 12.54 3.30
C LYS A 46 22.60 11.07 2.85
N SER A 47 23.54 10.64 2.00
CA SER A 47 23.66 9.26 1.54
C SER A 47 24.47 8.36 2.48
N ASP A 48 25.22 8.95 3.42
CA ASP A 48 26.13 8.19 4.29
C ASP A 48 25.35 7.38 5.33
N GLN A 49 24.31 7.95 5.92
CA GLN A 49 23.46 7.24 6.89
C GLN A 49 22.73 6.01 6.28
N PRO A 50 22.08 6.10 5.10
CA PRO A 50 21.53 4.92 4.43
C PRO A 50 22.59 3.88 4.04
N LYS A 51 23.79 4.29 3.64
CA LYS A 51 24.89 3.37 3.30
C LYS A 51 25.37 2.60 4.52
N GLU A 52 25.62 3.29 5.63
CA GLU A 52 26.06 2.67 6.88
C GLU A 52 25.05 1.63 7.40
N LYS A 53 23.75 1.90 7.25
CA LYS A 53 22.69 0.91 7.53
C LYS A 53 22.79 -0.33 6.64
N LEU A 54 23.02 -0.15 5.34
CA LEU A 54 23.16 -1.26 4.38
C LEU A 54 24.45 -2.05 4.61
N ASP A 55 25.56 -1.37 4.85
CA ASP A 55 26.85 -1.99 5.12
C ASP A 55 26.78 -2.83 6.41
N GLY A 56 26.15 -2.32 7.46
CA GLY A 56 25.90 -3.09 8.69
C GLY A 56 25.04 -4.35 8.48
N LEU A 57 24.01 -4.27 7.63
CA LEU A 57 23.20 -5.45 7.26
C LEU A 57 24.02 -6.49 6.50
N ILE A 58 24.89 -6.05 5.58
CA ILE A 58 25.77 -6.92 4.81
C ILE A 58 26.78 -7.62 5.73
N GLU A 59 27.36 -6.89 6.69
CA GLU A 59 28.34 -7.41 7.65
C GLU A 59 27.73 -8.42 8.65
N GLU A 60 26.47 -8.23 9.08
CA GLU A 60 25.76 -9.18 9.95
C GLU A 60 25.42 -10.50 9.24
N GLY A 61 25.42 -10.54 7.90
CA GLY A 61 25.31 -11.77 7.10
C GLY A 61 23.97 -12.52 7.22
N SER A 62 22.97 -11.95 7.90
CA SER A 62 21.67 -12.56 8.17
C SER A 62 20.53 -11.62 7.76
N TRP A 63 20.47 -11.25 6.48
CA TRP A 63 19.39 -10.43 5.93
C TRP A 63 18.64 -11.17 4.81
N GLU A 64 17.32 -11.02 4.81
CA GLU A 64 16.45 -11.37 3.69
C GLU A 64 16.03 -10.09 2.94
N CYS A 65 15.54 -10.23 1.70
CA CYS A 65 15.11 -9.07 0.91
C CYS A 65 14.01 -8.23 1.60
N GLY A 66 13.22 -8.86 2.47
CA GLY A 66 12.21 -8.18 3.30
C GLY A 66 12.78 -7.35 4.47
N ASP A 67 14.02 -7.58 4.87
CA ASP A 67 14.67 -6.84 5.97
C ASP A 67 15.33 -5.54 5.49
N LEU A 68 15.51 -5.38 4.16
CA LEU A 68 16.18 -4.22 3.55
C LEU A 68 15.27 -2.99 3.48
N PHE A 69 13.97 -3.19 3.26
CA PHE A 69 13.03 -2.12 2.98
C PHE A 69 11.85 -2.17 3.94
N ASP A 70 11.73 -1.13 4.77
CA ASP A 70 10.53 -0.91 5.56
C ASP A 70 9.52 -0.20 4.67
N PHE A 71 8.51 -0.96 4.22
CA PHE A 71 7.36 -0.40 3.54
C PHE A 71 6.46 0.21 4.61
N ASP A 72 6.45 1.53 4.66
CA ASP A 72 5.60 2.31 5.54
C ASP A 72 4.12 1.88 5.39
N ASP A 73 3.58 1.22 6.42
CA ASP A 73 2.20 0.72 6.49
C ASP A 73 1.15 1.85 6.41
N SER A 74 1.56 3.12 6.44
CA SER A 74 0.66 4.25 6.18
C SER A 74 0.20 4.35 4.72
N TYR A 75 0.88 3.68 3.79
CA TYR A 75 0.47 3.63 2.38
C TYR A 75 -0.52 2.49 2.11
N ALA A 76 -1.53 2.77 1.30
CA ALA A 76 -2.38 1.72 0.77
C ALA A 76 -1.59 0.80 -0.15
N THR A 77 -1.93 -0.49 -0.14
CA THR A 77 -1.38 -1.42 -1.12
C THR A 77 -1.76 -0.97 -2.54
N VAL A 78 -0.94 -1.32 -3.52
CA VAL A 78 -1.25 -1.06 -4.95
C VAL A 78 -2.62 -1.62 -5.32
N VAL A 79 -2.99 -2.76 -4.74
CA VAL A 79 -4.29 -3.39 -4.97
C VAL A 79 -5.43 -2.53 -4.42
N ASP A 80 -5.29 -1.97 -3.21
CA ASP A 80 -6.33 -1.11 -2.63
C ASP A 80 -6.48 0.20 -3.41
N CYS A 81 -5.37 0.77 -3.90
CA CYS A 81 -5.39 1.91 -4.84
C CYS A 81 -6.13 1.60 -6.15
N ILE A 82 -5.94 0.40 -6.73
CA ILE A 82 -6.66 -0.04 -7.93
C ILE A 82 -8.15 -0.26 -7.63
N VAL A 83 -8.46 -0.93 -6.51
CA VAL A 83 -9.85 -1.17 -6.06
C VAL A 83 -10.58 0.16 -5.79
N TYR A 84 -9.86 1.23 -5.47
CA TYR A 84 -10.40 2.58 -5.36
C TYR A 84 -10.58 3.27 -6.73
N ASP A 85 -9.60 3.18 -7.65
CA ASP A 85 -9.65 3.84 -8.97
C ASP A 85 -10.74 3.26 -9.89
N VAL A 86 -10.87 1.93 -9.96
CA VAL A 86 -11.80 1.23 -10.87
C VAL A 86 -13.27 1.66 -10.71
N PRO A 87 -13.86 1.70 -9.50
CA PRO A 87 -15.22 2.19 -9.32
C PRO A 87 -15.42 3.64 -9.78
N GLY A 88 -14.38 4.48 -9.71
CA GLY A 88 -14.43 5.86 -10.21
C GLY A 88 -14.58 5.90 -11.73
N PHE A 89 -13.86 5.05 -12.44
CA PHE A 89 -14.02 4.87 -13.89
C PHE A 89 -15.42 4.33 -14.25
N VAL A 90 -15.88 3.27 -13.57
CA VAL A 90 -17.20 2.67 -13.80
C VAL A 90 -18.30 3.71 -13.56
N SER A 91 -18.22 4.48 -12.48
CA SER A 91 -19.19 5.53 -12.16
C SER A 91 -19.29 6.60 -13.26
N ARG A 92 -18.16 7.03 -13.81
CA ARG A 92 -18.15 7.97 -14.95
C ARG A 92 -18.82 7.36 -16.18
N LYS A 93 -18.51 6.11 -16.50
CA LYS A 93 -19.07 5.45 -17.67
C LYS A 93 -20.58 5.26 -17.52
N VAL A 94 -21.04 4.71 -16.40
CA VAL A 94 -22.47 4.50 -16.13
C VAL A 94 -23.21 5.85 -16.05
N GLY A 95 -22.63 6.85 -15.39
CA GLY A 95 -23.18 8.20 -15.30
C GLY A 95 -23.37 8.88 -16.66
N SER A 96 -22.51 8.58 -17.64
CA SER A 96 -22.64 9.07 -19.02
C SER A 96 -23.74 8.36 -19.82
N CYS A 97 -24.14 7.16 -19.40
CA CYS A 97 -25.12 6.33 -20.10
C CYS A 97 -26.54 6.43 -19.53
N THR A 98 -26.73 7.09 -18.39
CA THR A 98 -28.04 7.20 -17.73
C THR A 98 -28.60 8.62 -17.80
N SER A 99 -29.90 8.76 -17.95
CA SER A 99 -30.64 10.02 -17.80
C SER A 99 -31.20 10.22 -16.38
N CYS A 100 -31.18 9.17 -15.55
CA CYS A 100 -31.76 9.21 -14.20
C CYS A 100 -30.92 10.12 -13.28
N ALA A 101 -31.56 11.16 -12.72
CA ALA A 101 -30.91 12.10 -11.82
C ALA A 101 -30.41 11.42 -10.53
N SER A 102 -31.25 10.59 -9.90
CA SER A 102 -30.90 9.86 -8.68
C SER A 102 -29.71 8.92 -8.89
N CYS A 103 -29.61 8.28 -10.06
CA CYS A 103 -28.45 7.44 -10.40
C CYS A 103 -27.18 8.27 -10.57
N LYS A 104 -27.26 9.43 -11.24
CA LYS A 104 -26.11 10.34 -11.39
C LYS A 104 -25.60 10.83 -10.04
N GLU A 105 -26.51 11.18 -9.14
CA GLU A 105 -26.17 11.63 -7.79
C GLU A 105 -25.56 10.51 -6.95
N ALA A 106 -26.13 9.29 -7.01
CA ALA A 106 -25.57 8.13 -6.31
C ALA A 106 -24.15 7.77 -6.79
N LEU A 107 -23.86 7.99 -8.08
CA LEU A 107 -22.55 7.72 -8.69
C LEU A 107 -21.57 8.90 -8.56
N ALA A 108 -22.06 10.08 -8.18
CA ALA A 108 -21.21 11.25 -8.01
C ALA A 108 -20.24 11.02 -6.85
N GLY A 109 -18.96 11.33 -7.09
CA GLY A 109 -17.96 11.37 -6.04
C GLY A 109 -17.23 12.70 -5.98
N LYS A 110 -16.25 12.78 -5.09
CA LYS A 110 -15.55 14.03 -4.79
C LYS A 110 -14.66 14.47 -5.96
N LYS A 111 -14.55 15.78 -6.16
CA LYS A 111 -13.58 16.40 -7.07
C LYS A 111 -12.39 16.93 -6.28
N GLY A 112 -11.23 17.04 -6.92
CA GLY A 112 -10.01 17.54 -6.30
C GLY A 112 -9.19 16.45 -5.62
N ILE A 113 -8.36 16.85 -4.64
CA ILE A 113 -7.50 15.93 -3.88
C ILE A 113 -8.30 15.36 -2.70
N VAL A 114 -8.20 14.06 -2.49
CA VAL A 114 -8.79 13.38 -1.32
C VAL A 114 -7.67 12.79 -0.47
N ASN A 115 -7.69 13.10 0.83
CA ASN A 115 -6.65 12.69 1.76
C ASN A 115 -6.99 11.32 2.41
N VAL A 116 -6.97 10.27 1.60
CA VAL A 116 -7.00 8.87 2.05
C VAL A 116 -5.96 8.08 1.27
N PRO A 117 -5.25 7.10 1.88
CA PRO A 117 -4.14 6.41 1.22
C PRO A 117 -4.54 5.72 -0.11
N GLU A 118 -5.74 5.15 -0.19
CA GLU A 118 -6.24 4.47 -1.39
C GLU A 118 -6.50 5.44 -2.56
N ALA A 119 -6.62 6.74 -2.28
CA ALA A 119 -6.85 7.77 -3.29
C ALA A 119 -5.57 8.24 -3.98
N ASP A 120 -4.38 7.82 -3.52
CA ASP A 120 -3.09 8.27 -4.04
C ASP A 120 -2.96 8.09 -5.55
N LEU A 121 -3.42 6.95 -6.08
CA LEU A 121 -3.39 6.72 -7.53
C LEU A 121 -4.26 7.72 -8.30
N VAL A 122 -5.46 8.03 -7.78
CA VAL A 122 -6.38 8.98 -8.41
C VAL A 122 -5.85 10.40 -8.27
N ASN A 123 -5.31 10.76 -7.11
CA ASN A 123 -4.65 12.04 -6.85
C ASN A 123 -3.48 12.27 -7.82
N CYS A 124 -2.60 11.27 -8.00
CA CYS A 124 -1.47 11.32 -8.93
C CYS A 124 -1.92 11.41 -10.39
N LYS A 125 -2.98 10.70 -10.80
CA LYS A 125 -3.51 10.76 -12.16
C LYS A 125 -4.21 12.08 -12.48
N THR A 126 -4.71 12.80 -11.47
CA THR A 126 -5.50 14.02 -11.68
C THR A 126 -4.60 15.22 -12.00
N LYS A 127 -4.23 15.40 -13.28
CA LYS A 127 -3.39 16.54 -13.72
C LYS A 127 -4.02 17.93 -13.48
N LYS A 128 -5.37 18.01 -13.44
CA LYS A 128 -6.15 19.25 -13.26
C LYS A 128 -7.41 19.06 -12.39
N GLY A 129 -7.52 17.96 -11.64
CA GLY A 129 -8.74 17.64 -10.86
C GLY A 129 -9.91 17.09 -11.68
N TRP A 130 -9.67 16.66 -12.92
CA TRP A 130 -10.71 16.18 -13.84
C TRP A 130 -11.11 14.72 -13.58
N LEU A 131 -10.21 13.93 -13.01
CA LEU A 131 -10.61 12.64 -12.44
C LEU A 131 -11.41 12.90 -11.17
N THR A 132 -12.66 12.44 -11.21
CA THR A 132 -13.54 12.32 -10.05
C THR A 132 -13.17 11.10 -9.25
N HIS A 133 -13.08 11.26 -7.94
CA HIS A 133 -13.05 10.16 -6.99
C HIS A 133 -14.38 9.41 -7.05
N PRO A 134 -14.40 8.10 -6.76
CA PRO A 134 -15.65 7.36 -6.64
C PRO A 134 -16.49 7.85 -5.45
N ASN A 135 -17.79 7.53 -5.46
CA ASN A 135 -18.55 7.50 -4.22
C ASN A 135 -17.91 6.48 -3.26
N MET A 136 -17.60 6.87 -2.02
CA MET A 136 -16.88 6.05 -1.04
C MET A 136 -17.53 4.70 -0.73
N ARG A 137 -18.83 4.53 -1.04
CA ARG A 137 -19.53 3.25 -0.89
C ARG A 137 -19.10 2.23 -1.95
N LEU A 138 -18.71 2.69 -3.14
CA LEU A 138 -18.40 1.83 -4.28
C LEU A 138 -17.07 1.05 -4.13
N PRO A 139 -15.95 1.67 -3.71
CA PRO A 139 -14.72 0.92 -3.41
C PRO A 139 -14.96 -0.22 -2.43
N ARG A 140 -15.77 0.01 -1.39
CA ARG A 140 -16.14 -1.02 -0.41
C ARG A 140 -16.88 -2.19 -1.07
N SER A 141 -17.85 -1.92 -1.95
CA SER A 141 -18.55 -2.97 -2.69
C SER A 141 -17.61 -3.75 -3.60
N PHE A 142 -16.69 -3.08 -4.30
CA PHE A 142 -15.71 -3.75 -5.16
C PHE A 142 -14.72 -4.60 -4.35
N GLN A 143 -14.31 -4.14 -3.16
CA GLN A 143 -13.43 -4.90 -2.28
C GLN A 143 -14.12 -6.19 -1.77
N MET A 144 -15.42 -6.13 -1.47
CA MET A 144 -16.21 -7.32 -1.13
C MET A 144 -16.30 -8.30 -2.30
N HIS A 145 -16.58 -7.82 -3.51
CA HIS A 145 -16.62 -8.67 -4.71
C HIS A 145 -15.26 -9.31 -4.98
N ARG A 146 -14.16 -8.55 -4.88
CA ARG A 146 -12.80 -9.08 -5.00
C ARG A 146 -12.56 -10.23 -4.03
N ARG A 147 -12.89 -10.04 -2.75
CA ARG A 147 -12.73 -11.08 -1.72
C ARG A 147 -13.56 -12.32 -2.00
N ALA A 148 -14.75 -12.18 -2.58
CA ALA A 148 -15.56 -13.32 -3.00
C ALA A 148 -14.92 -14.05 -4.19
N PHE A 149 -14.49 -13.32 -5.22
CA PHE A 149 -13.81 -13.91 -6.39
C PHE A 149 -12.54 -14.67 -6.01
N CYS A 150 -11.66 -14.08 -5.18
CA CYS A 150 -10.42 -14.73 -4.72
C CYS A 150 -10.65 -15.98 -3.85
N LYS A 151 -11.87 -16.21 -3.33
CA LYS A 151 -12.21 -17.44 -2.59
C LYS A 151 -12.71 -18.55 -3.51
N THR A 152 -13.12 -18.21 -4.73
CA THR A 152 -13.85 -19.11 -5.64
C THR A 152 -13.02 -19.51 -6.85
N CYS A 153 -11.90 -18.82 -7.09
CA CYS A 153 -10.91 -19.07 -8.13
C CYS A 153 -9.54 -19.22 -7.48
#